data_AF-A0A2V6NKU2-F1
#
_entry.id   AF-A0A2V6NKU2-F1
#
_cell.length_a   1.000
_cell.length_b   1.000
_cell.length_c   1.000
_cell.angle_alpha   90.00
_cell.angle_beta   90.00
_cell.angle_gamma   90.00
#
_symmetry.space_group_name_H-M   'P 1'
#
loop_
_entity.id
_entity.type
_entity.pdbx_description
1 polymer ?
#
loop_
_entity_poly.entity_id
_entity_poly.type
_entity_poly.pdbx_seq_one_letter_code
_entity_poly.pdbx_strand_id
1 'polypeptide(L)'
;MHDETVDSLERTSAAHLPVAHGGELIDLYVGSERRADIKAESKGLPSWDLTARQLCDLELFLNGGFSPLRGFMTKADYERVCNEMRLGSGILWPIPITLDVSEDFAKSLTAGRSKIALRDPEGVMLALLHVGEVWKPDRREEAQAVFNTTSPTHPGVFHVLNKSNPWYVGGRLEGVQRPSSYDFKTLRLSPSELRQQFARQGWRRIVAFQTRNPMHRAHVELTFRACKQAEASLLIHPAVGLTKPGDVDYFTRVRCYQVVLTKYPRGTAKLALLSLAMRMAGPREAIWHALIRKNCGCSHMIIGRDHAGPGKDANGKAFYDPYAAQELFQKHEAEIGVTMVPFHNMVYVEDKAKYLPEDEVPRDARILNLSGTELRQRLNEGRLIPDWFTYSEVIQELRRSFPPRHQQGFTVFFTGLSGAGKSTIANVLLIKLLEIGGRPVTLFDGDLVRKHLSSELGFSREHRDLNIRRIGYVASEITKNRGIAICAPIAPYDAMRKEVRSMIAPLGGFIMVHLSTPVEVCEERDRKGLYAKARAGIIKEFTGISDPYEEPTDADITINTAELAPDEAAQEIILHLESEGFIGNPTNSRVS
;
A
#
# COMPACT_ATOMS: atom_id res chain seq x y z
N MET A 1 -13.17 23.17 40.10
CA MET A 1 -13.41 22.13 41.13
C MET A 1 -14.17 20.90 40.62
N HIS A 2 -15.14 21.01 39.68
CA HIS A 2 -15.78 19.82 39.08
C HIS A 2 -14.97 19.12 37.97
N ASP A 3 -13.97 19.78 37.38
CA ASP A 3 -13.16 19.24 36.26
C ASP A 3 -11.96 18.40 36.76
N GLU A 4 -11.29 18.83 37.84
CA GLU A 4 -10.13 18.13 38.42
C GLU A 4 -10.51 16.82 39.16
N THR A 5 -11.74 16.71 39.64
CA THR A 5 -12.23 15.50 40.33
C THR A 5 -12.62 14.38 39.35
N VAL A 6 -13.01 14.72 38.11
CA VAL A 6 -13.29 13.72 37.06
C VAL A 6 -11.97 13.21 36.45
N ASP A 7 -11.02 14.10 36.19
CA ASP A 7 -9.69 13.72 35.65
C ASP A 7 -8.88 12.84 36.65
N SER A 8 -9.02 13.05 37.96
CA SER A 8 -8.37 12.20 38.98
C SER A 8 -9.01 10.81 39.15
N LEU A 9 -10.33 10.69 39.01
CA LEU A 9 -11.05 9.40 38.97
C LEU A 9 -10.80 8.62 37.66
N GLU A 10 -10.67 9.32 36.53
CA GLU A 10 -10.34 8.67 35.25
C GLU A 10 -8.89 8.19 35.19
N ARG A 11 -7.92 8.94 35.74
CA ARG A 11 -6.50 8.50 35.84
C ARG A 11 -6.31 7.29 36.75
N THR A 12 -7.13 7.13 37.78
CA THR A 12 -7.11 5.93 38.65
C THR A 12 -7.79 4.71 38.02
N SER A 13 -8.70 4.90 37.05
CA SER A 13 -9.49 3.81 36.44
C SER A 13 -8.72 2.85 35.51
N ALA A 14 -7.57 3.28 34.96
CA ALA A 14 -6.79 2.49 34.00
C ALA A 14 -5.45 1.97 34.57
N ALA A 15 -5.20 2.15 35.87
CA ALA A 15 -3.92 1.81 36.51
C ALA A 15 -3.55 0.31 36.44
N HIS A 16 -4.52 -0.57 36.19
CA HIS A 16 -4.29 -2.00 36.02
C HIS A 16 -3.80 -2.39 34.61
N LEU A 17 -3.81 -1.47 33.64
CA LEU A 17 -3.27 -1.70 32.30
C LEU A 17 -1.74 -1.51 32.30
N PRO A 18 -1.02 -2.10 31.32
CA PRO A 18 0.43 -1.90 31.20
C PRO A 18 0.80 -0.41 31.12
N VAL A 19 1.84 -0.04 31.87
CA VAL A 19 2.44 1.30 31.79
C VAL A 19 2.93 1.54 30.36
N ALA A 20 2.71 2.73 29.84
CA ALA A 20 3.17 3.10 28.50
C ALA A 20 4.70 3.00 28.39
N HIS A 21 5.18 2.82 27.16
CA HIS A 21 6.61 2.66 26.91
C HIS A 21 7.38 3.93 27.28
N GLY A 22 8.46 3.76 28.05
CA GLY A 22 9.19 4.86 28.67
C GLY A 22 8.54 5.50 29.91
N GLY A 23 7.47 4.90 30.45
CA GLY A 23 6.89 5.22 31.76
C GLY A 23 5.64 6.10 31.71
N GLU A 24 5.43 6.84 30.63
CA GLU A 24 4.30 7.76 30.47
C GLU A 24 3.77 7.72 29.03
N LEU A 25 2.45 7.89 28.87
CA LEU A 25 1.84 8.06 27.55
C LEU A 25 1.99 9.52 27.13
N ILE A 26 2.72 9.76 26.05
CA ILE A 26 3.07 11.10 25.56
C ILE A 26 2.00 11.61 24.60
N ASP A 27 1.04 12.39 25.08
CA ASP A 27 0.14 13.17 24.22
C ASP A 27 0.78 14.54 23.93
N LEU A 28 0.95 14.89 22.65
CA LEU A 28 1.61 16.12 22.23
C LEU A 28 0.62 17.21 21.80
N TYR A 29 -0.70 16.98 21.90
CA TYR A 29 -1.67 18.02 21.58
C TYR A 29 -1.60 19.17 22.59
N VAL A 30 -1.42 20.38 22.07
CA VAL A 30 -1.42 21.59 22.90
C VAL A 30 -2.84 22.07 23.20
N GLY A 31 -2.97 22.81 24.30
CA GLY A 31 -4.20 23.48 24.70
C GLY A 31 -4.69 24.52 23.69
N SER A 32 -5.95 24.94 23.81
CA SER A 32 -6.63 25.83 22.85
C SER A 32 -5.92 27.16 22.62
N GLU A 33 -5.39 27.79 23.67
CA GLU A 33 -4.66 29.06 23.61
C GLU A 33 -3.37 28.91 22.79
N ARG A 34 -2.48 27.99 23.22
CA ARG A 34 -1.23 27.70 22.49
C ARG A 34 -1.48 27.27 21.05
N ARG A 35 -2.58 26.55 20.78
CA ARG A 35 -3.00 26.17 19.42
C ARG A 35 -3.30 27.40 18.56
N ALA A 36 -3.99 28.40 19.10
CA ALA A 36 -4.28 29.64 18.41
C ALA A 36 -2.98 30.42 18.10
N ASP A 37 -2.07 30.48 19.07
CA ASP A 37 -0.76 31.12 18.92
C ASP A 37 0.07 30.46 17.81
N ILE A 38 0.18 29.13 17.83
CA ILE A 38 0.92 28.39 16.80
C ILE A 38 0.29 28.61 15.42
N LYS A 39 -1.05 28.63 15.31
CA LYS A 39 -1.73 28.92 14.05
C LYS A 39 -1.42 30.34 13.55
N ALA A 40 -1.38 31.33 14.43
CA ALA A 40 -1.01 32.69 14.07
C ALA A 40 0.46 32.79 13.64
N GLU A 41 1.38 32.21 14.42
CA GLU A 41 2.82 32.14 14.14
C GLU A 41 3.10 31.46 12.79
N SER A 42 2.39 30.36 12.50
CA SER A 42 2.61 29.52 11.31
C SER A 42 2.46 30.24 9.97
N LYS A 43 1.81 31.41 9.93
CA LYS A 43 1.64 32.22 8.71
C LYS A 43 2.97 32.74 8.15
N GLY A 44 3.96 32.95 9.02
CA GLY A 44 5.29 33.43 8.64
C GLY A 44 6.38 32.37 8.68
N LEU A 45 6.05 31.12 9.02
CA LEU A 45 7.03 30.05 9.17
C LEU A 45 7.29 29.32 7.84
N PRO A 46 8.51 28.80 7.63
CA PRO A 46 8.72 27.79 6.58
C PRO A 46 7.77 26.62 6.82
N SER A 47 7.10 26.19 5.76
CA SER A 47 6.10 25.12 5.81
C SER A 47 6.60 23.90 5.04
N TRP A 48 6.28 22.72 5.55
CA TRP A 48 6.54 21.45 4.90
C TRP A 48 5.25 20.64 4.82
N ASP A 49 4.85 20.32 3.59
CA ASP A 49 3.70 19.45 3.32
C ASP A 49 4.13 18.00 3.48
N LEU A 50 3.50 17.31 4.41
CA LEU A 50 3.90 15.97 4.81
C LEU A 50 3.55 14.95 3.74
N THR A 51 4.46 14.01 3.52
CA THR A 51 4.15 12.82 2.71
C THR A 51 3.15 11.93 3.45
N ALA A 52 2.50 11.00 2.72
CA ALA A 52 1.56 10.05 3.33
C ALA A 52 2.19 9.21 4.46
N ARG A 53 3.49 8.86 4.36
CA ARG A 53 4.22 8.18 5.43
C ARG A 53 4.41 9.09 6.64
N GLN A 54 4.85 10.32 6.40
CA GLN A 54 5.09 11.31 7.47
C GLN A 54 3.80 11.70 8.20
N LEU A 55 2.66 11.73 7.52
CA LEU A 55 1.34 11.94 8.14
C LEU A 55 0.98 10.81 9.12
N CYS A 56 1.18 9.55 8.72
CA CYS A 56 0.96 8.39 9.60
C CYS A 56 1.85 8.47 10.84
N ASP A 57 3.13 8.79 10.64
CA ASP A 57 4.09 8.91 11.73
C ASP A 57 3.75 10.08 12.66
N LEU A 58 3.40 11.23 12.09
CA LEU A 58 2.96 12.40 12.85
C LEU A 58 1.75 12.06 13.72
N GLU A 59 0.74 11.38 13.18
CA GLU A 59 -0.44 10.99 13.96
C GLU A 59 -0.06 10.18 15.22
N LEU A 60 0.86 9.23 15.07
CA LEU A 60 1.32 8.36 16.16
C LEU A 60 2.29 9.07 17.13
N PHE A 61 3.01 10.09 16.70
CA PHE A 61 3.68 11.02 17.62
C PHE A 61 2.65 11.79 18.45
N LEU A 62 1.68 12.42 17.78
CA LEU A 62 0.78 13.36 18.44
C LEU A 62 -0.14 12.69 19.45
N ASN A 63 -0.63 11.49 19.15
CA ASN A 63 -1.57 10.77 20.01
C ASN A 63 -0.91 9.82 21.03
N GLY A 64 0.42 9.78 21.09
CA GLY A 64 1.19 8.94 22.01
C GLY A 64 1.40 7.49 21.59
N GLY A 65 0.99 7.10 20.38
CA GLY A 65 1.29 5.78 19.81
C GLY A 65 2.79 5.48 19.78
N PHE A 66 3.63 6.51 19.64
CA PHE A 66 5.09 6.42 19.65
C PHE A 66 5.76 6.82 20.97
N SER A 67 5.04 6.83 22.09
CA SER A 67 5.69 7.03 23.40
C SER A 67 6.89 6.08 23.57
N PRO A 68 8.06 6.58 24.03
CA PRO A 68 8.29 7.88 24.69
C PRO A 68 8.69 9.03 23.76
N LEU A 69 8.63 8.86 22.44
CA LEU A 69 9.11 9.88 21.52
C LEU A 69 8.28 11.17 21.62
N ARG A 70 8.99 12.32 21.55
CA ARG A 70 8.39 13.67 21.60
C ARG A 70 8.57 14.45 20.29
N GLY A 71 9.07 13.80 19.25
CA GLY A 71 9.34 14.39 17.95
C GLY A 71 10.24 13.52 17.08
N PHE A 72 10.52 14.01 15.86
CA PHE A 72 11.37 13.31 14.89
C PHE A 72 12.82 13.21 15.40
N MET A 73 13.45 12.07 15.14
CA MET A 73 14.76 11.74 15.71
C MET A 73 15.87 12.72 15.30
N THR A 74 16.70 13.09 16.26
CA THR A 74 18.01 13.70 16.02
C THR A 74 18.97 12.68 15.43
N LYS A 75 20.12 13.12 14.93
CA LYS A 75 21.14 12.22 14.37
C LYS A 75 21.60 11.18 15.41
N ALA A 76 21.83 11.60 16.65
CA ALA A 76 22.28 10.72 17.72
C ALA A 76 21.27 9.62 18.05
N ASP A 77 19.98 9.96 18.17
CA ASP A 77 18.92 8.97 18.39
C ASP A 77 18.80 8.02 17.18
N TYR A 78 18.82 8.57 15.97
CA TYR A 78 18.73 7.81 14.74
C TYR A 78 19.87 6.77 14.62
N GLU A 79 21.12 7.17 14.86
CA GLU A 79 22.29 6.30 14.69
C GLU A 79 22.22 5.15 15.70
N ARG A 80 21.85 5.43 16.95
CA ARG A 80 21.67 4.38 17.96
C ARG A 80 20.47 3.48 17.66
N VAL A 81 19.39 3.99 17.09
CA VAL A 81 18.25 3.15 16.68
C VAL A 81 18.67 2.21 15.53
N CYS A 82 19.40 2.72 14.55
CA CYS A 82 19.92 1.91 13.44
C CYS A 82 20.86 0.81 13.97
N ASN A 83 21.81 1.16 14.83
CA ASN A 83 22.89 0.25 15.23
C ASN A 83 22.54 -0.65 16.42
N GLU A 84 21.79 -0.13 17.40
CA GLU A 84 21.57 -0.77 18.70
C GLU A 84 20.09 -1.04 19.02
N MET A 85 19.15 -0.57 18.17
CA MET A 85 17.73 -0.53 18.51
C MET A 85 17.45 0.23 19.82
N ARG A 86 18.18 1.31 20.08
CA ARG A 86 18.02 2.11 21.30
C ARG A 86 17.97 3.59 20.99
N LEU A 87 17.19 4.33 21.77
CA LEU A 87 17.26 5.79 21.81
C LEU A 87 18.53 6.24 22.53
N GLY A 88 18.87 7.52 22.43
CA GLY A 88 19.94 8.17 23.20
C GLY A 88 19.80 7.95 24.71
N SER A 89 18.57 7.83 25.21
CA SER A 89 18.27 7.50 26.62
C SER A 89 18.55 6.04 27.02
N GLY A 90 18.87 5.17 26.06
CA GLY A 90 19.04 3.73 26.26
C GLY A 90 17.74 2.92 26.18
N ILE A 91 16.58 3.58 26.07
CA ILE A 91 15.29 2.91 25.93
C ILE A 91 15.21 2.16 24.59
N LEU A 92 14.73 0.92 24.62
CA LEU A 92 14.53 0.09 23.42
C LEU A 92 13.60 0.79 22.41
N TRP A 93 14.10 0.96 21.18
CA TRP A 93 13.33 1.47 20.05
C TRP A 93 13.95 0.99 18.73
N PRO A 94 13.24 0.16 17.94
CA PRO A 94 13.89 -0.60 16.86
C PRO A 94 13.83 0.02 15.44
N ILE A 95 12.97 1.02 15.20
CA ILE A 95 12.72 1.59 13.86
C ILE A 95 12.97 3.10 13.85
N PRO A 96 13.81 3.65 12.96
CA PRO A 96 14.03 5.09 12.89
C PRO A 96 12.76 5.80 12.41
N ILE A 97 12.40 6.89 13.09
CA ILE A 97 11.27 7.76 12.72
C ILE A 97 11.79 9.17 12.49
N THR A 98 11.95 9.54 11.22
CA THR A 98 12.62 10.76 10.76
C THR A 98 11.70 11.59 9.88
N LEU A 99 11.93 12.91 9.84
CA LEU A 99 11.31 13.80 8.86
C LEU A 99 12.28 14.04 7.72
N ASP A 100 12.05 13.39 6.58
CA ASP A 100 12.83 13.60 5.37
C ASP A 100 12.32 14.79 4.55
N VAL A 101 13.22 15.69 4.17
CA VAL A 101 12.93 16.91 3.41
C VAL A 101 13.89 17.12 2.25
N SER A 102 13.47 17.92 1.27
CA SER A 102 14.31 18.26 0.11
C SER A 102 15.57 19.02 0.55
N GLU A 103 16.62 18.95 -0.25
CA GLU A 103 17.87 19.66 0.04
C GLU A 103 17.69 21.17 0.11
N ASP A 104 16.90 21.75 -0.79
CA ASP A 104 16.64 23.19 -0.81
C ASP A 104 15.89 23.64 0.44
N PHE A 105 14.92 22.84 0.89
CA PHE A 105 14.22 23.12 2.13
C PHE A 105 15.15 22.99 3.33
N ALA A 106 15.95 21.92 3.41
CA ALA A 106 16.93 21.72 4.48
C ALA A 106 17.91 22.90 4.62
N LYS A 107 18.43 23.44 3.50
CA LYS A 107 19.35 24.58 3.49
C LYS A 107 18.71 25.89 3.98
N SER A 108 17.38 26.00 3.93
CA SER A 108 16.66 27.16 4.44
C SER A 108 16.52 27.18 5.97
N LEU A 109 16.85 26.06 6.64
CA LEU A 109 16.64 25.86 8.07
C LEU A 109 17.93 26.12 8.87
N THR A 110 17.76 26.66 10.07
CA THR A 110 18.83 26.86 11.06
C THR A 110 18.53 26.06 12.32
N ALA A 111 19.36 25.08 12.62
CA ALA A 111 19.24 24.25 13.82
C ALA A 111 19.19 25.10 15.11
N GLY A 112 18.30 24.74 16.04
CA GLY A 112 18.08 25.44 17.31
C GLY A 112 17.34 26.77 17.20
N ARG A 113 17.04 27.27 16.00
CA ARG A 113 16.33 28.55 15.79
C ARG A 113 15.07 28.40 14.94
N SER A 114 15.13 27.63 13.87
CA SER A 114 13.99 27.46 12.97
C SER A 114 12.85 26.68 13.60
N LYS A 115 11.63 27.07 13.24
CA LYS A 115 10.42 26.31 13.48
C LYS A 115 9.75 26.03 12.15
N ILE A 116 9.18 24.84 12.00
CA ILE A 116 8.55 24.40 10.76
C ILE A 116 7.06 24.18 11.02
N ALA A 117 6.24 24.73 10.14
CA ALA A 117 4.82 24.41 10.06
C ALA A 117 4.62 23.11 9.27
N LEU A 118 4.23 22.03 9.95
CA LEU A 118 3.94 20.75 9.31
C LEU A 118 2.48 20.70 8.89
N ARG A 119 2.24 20.49 7.59
CA ARG A 119 0.91 20.58 6.98
C ARG A 119 0.51 19.28 6.28
N ASP A 120 -0.79 19.06 6.13
CA ASP A 120 -1.29 18.06 5.18
C ASP A 120 -1.25 18.63 3.73
N PRO A 121 -1.47 17.79 2.70
CA PRO A 121 -1.48 18.22 1.30
C PRO A 121 -2.51 19.29 0.96
N GLU A 122 -3.55 19.45 1.80
CA GLU A 122 -4.56 20.50 1.70
C GLU A 122 -4.13 21.82 2.39
N GLY A 123 -2.93 21.86 2.97
CA GLY A 123 -2.33 23.03 3.61
C GLY A 123 -2.76 23.23 5.07
N VAL A 124 -3.47 22.28 5.67
CA VAL A 124 -3.94 22.37 7.05
C VAL A 124 -2.76 22.17 8.00
N MET A 125 -2.58 23.11 8.93
CA MET A 125 -1.53 23.04 9.95
C MET A 125 -1.83 21.96 10.99
N LEU A 126 -0.98 20.93 11.05
CA LEU A 126 -1.14 19.79 11.95
C LEU A 126 -0.24 19.87 13.18
N ALA A 127 1.01 20.32 13.02
CA ALA A 127 1.97 20.40 14.12
C ALA A 127 3.08 21.43 13.84
N LEU A 128 3.66 21.96 14.91
CA LEU A 128 4.87 22.77 14.88
C LEU A 128 6.06 21.90 15.23
N LEU A 129 7.10 21.92 14.41
CA LEU A 129 8.38 21.26 14.71
C LEU A 129 9.42 22.33 15.10
N HIS A 130 9.97 22.20 16.30
CA HIS A 130 11.14 22.98 16.73
C HIS A 130 12.40 22.27 16.25
N VAL A 131 13.09 22.86 15.28
CA VAL A 131 14.23 22.21 14.62
C VAL A 131 15.41 22.12 15.60
N GLY A 132 15.73 20.90 16.02
CA GLY A 132 16.91 20.60 16.82
C GLY A 132 18.14 20.40 15.96
N GLU A 133 18.00 19.68 14.84
CA GLU A 133 19.12 19.30 13.98
C GLU A 133 18.65 19.11 12.53
N VAL A 134 19.54 19.40 11.57
CA VAL A 134 19.34 19.16 10.13
C VAL A 134 20.59 18.49 9.59
N TRP A 135 20.45 17.32 8.98
CA TRP A 135 21.61 16.49 8.64
C TRP A 135 21.32 15.55 7.46
N LYS A 136 22.37 15.01 6.85
CA LYS A 136 22.30 14.11 5.70
C LYS A 136 22.67 12.69 6.13
N PRO A 137 21.75 11.71 6.08
CA PRO A 137 22.04 10.31 6.43
C PRO A 137 22.74 9.55 5.31
N ASP A 138 23.45 8.46 5.68
CA ASP A 138 23.71 7.36 4.74
C ASP A 138 22.49 6.43 4.70
N ARG A 139 21.64 6.64 3.69
CA ARG A 139 20.41 5.86 3.50
C ARG A 139 20.65 4.41 3.09
N ARG A 140 21.84 4.09 2.57
CA ARG A 140 22.20 2.71 2.23
C ARG A 140 22.63 1.95 3.47
N GLU A 141 23.34 2.61 4.37
CA GLU A 141 23.64 2.09 5.70
C GLU A 141 22.36 1.88 6.52
N GLU A 142 21.44 2.85 6.50
CA GLU A 142 20.09 2.69 7.10
C GLU A 142 19.40 1.44 6.58
N ALA A 143 19.39 1.29 5.25
CA ALA A 143 18.72 0.18 4.60
C ALA A 143 19.29 -1.16 5.07
N GLN A 144 20.62 -1.26 5.11
CA GLN A 144 21.30 -2.45 5.57
C GLN A 144 21.06 -2.73 7.06
N ALA A 145 21.13 -1.71 7.92
CA ALA A 145 20.99 -1.87 9.36
C ALA A 145 19.55 -2.23 9.78
N VAL A 146 18.55 -1.60 9.15
CA VAL A 146 17.12 -1.74 9.53
C VAL A 146 16.46 -2.92 8.84
N PHE A 147 16.77 -3.20 7.57
CA PHE A 147 16.09 -4.23 6.77
C PHE A 147 16.96 -5.46 6.48
N ASN A 148 18.20 -5.51 7.00
CA ASN A 148 19.19 -6.55 6.71
C ASN A 148 19.51 -6.74 5.20
N THR A 149 19.19 -5.76 4.36
CA THR A 149 19.44 -5.80 2.92
C THR A 149 19.46 -4.40 2.32
N THR A 150 20.16 -4.25 1.20
CA THR A 150 20.12 -3.04 0.35
C THR A 150 19.37 -3.27 -0.96
N SER A 151 18.70 -4.42 -1.10
CA SER A 151 17.95 -4.75 -2.30
C SER A 151 16.70 -3.88 -2.45
N PRO A 152 16.52 -3.19 -3.60
CA PRO A 152 15.33 -2.36 -3.86
C PRO A 152 14.06 -3.20 -4.05
N THR A 153 14.15 -4.53 -4.09
CA THR A 153 12.97 -5.41 -4.08
C THR A 153 12.30 -5.47 -2.70
N HIS A 154 13.02 -5.11 -1.63
CA HIS A 154 12.44 -4.94 -0.31
C HIS A 154 11.67 -3.61 -0.25
N PRO A 155 10.35 -3.59 0.07
CA PRO A 155 9.55 -2.36 0.03
C PRO A 155 10.08 -1.21 0.91
N GLY A 156 10.55 -1.55 2.13
CA GLY A 156 11.20 -0.59 3.03
C GLY A 156 12.43 0.07 2.43
N VAL A 157 13.37 -0.73 1.90
CA VAL A 157 14.58 -0.27 1.21
C VAL A 157 14.23 0.56 -0.03
N PHE A 158 13.29 0.09 -0.86
CA PHE A 158 12.84 0.83 -2.03
C PHE A 158 12.40 2.24 -1.64
N HIS A 159 11.61 2.36 -0.57
CA HIS A 159 11.13 3.64 -0.10
C HIS A 159 12.28 4.54 0.37
N VAL A 160 13.16 4.04 1.24
CA VAL A 160 14.27 4.84 1.80
C VAL A 160 15.21 5.35 0.70
N LEU A 161 15.52 4.51 -0.29
CA LEU A 161 16.46 4.86 -1.36
C LEU A 161 15.83 5.69 -2.49
N ASN A 162 14.56 5.44 -2.84
CA ASN A 162 13.94 6.00 -4.06
C ASN A 162 12.76 6.95 -3.83
N LYS A 163 12.19 6.99 -2.61
CA LYS A 163 11.02 7.82 -2.29
C LYS A 163 11.30 8.87 -1.23
N SER A 164 12.11 8.55 -0.23
CA SER A 164 12.50 9.52 0.79
C SER A 164 13.39 10.62 0.20
N ASN A 165 13.24 11.82 0.73
CA ASN A 165 14.08 12.95 0.45
C ASN A 165 15.48 12.79 1.11
N PRO A 166 16.51 13.50 0.61
CA PRO A 166 17.90 13.23 0.99
C PRO A 166 18.35 13.80 2.35
N TRP A 167 17.59 14.70 2.98
CA TRP A 167 17.98 15.34 4.25
C TRP A 167 16.98 15.03 5.36
N TYR A 168 17.45 14.81 6.58
CA TYR A 168 16.63 14.55 7.76
C TYR A 168 16.63 15.74 8.71
N VAL A 169 15.46 16.01 9.30
CA VAL A 169 15.24 17.05 10.30
C VAL A 169 14.77 16.41 11.61
N GLY A 170 15.56 16.59 12.66
CA GLY A 170 15.24 16.16 14.02
C GLY A 170 14.74 17.31 14.86
N GLY A 171 13.79 17.07 15.76
CA GLY A 171 13.23 18.14 16.58
C GLY A 171 12.00 17.75 17.39
N ARG A 172 11.63 18.61 18.34
CA ARG A 172 10.46 18.42 19.22
C ARG A 172 9.19 18.91 18.54
N LEU A 173 8.10 18.16 18.71
CA LEU A 173 6.78 18.50 18.16
C LEU A 173 5.86 19.17 19.20
N GLU A 174 5.03 20.08 18.71
CA GLU A 174 3.79 20.55 19.37
C GLU A 174 2.60 20.27 18.42
N GLY A 175 1.65 19.46 18.87
CA GLY A 175 0.48 19.05 18.09
C GLY A 175 -0.63 20.09 18.08
N VAL A 176 -1.00 20.59 16.91
CA VAL A 176 -2.07 21.58 16.74
C VAL A 176 -3.42 20.87 16.59
N GLN A 177 -3.51 19.86 15.74
CA GLN A 177 -4.74 19.10 15.50
C GLN A 177 -4.46 17.73 14.89
N ARG A 178 -5.44 16.83 14.99
CA ARG A 178 -5.40 15.49 14.38
C ARG A 178 -5.42 15.63 12.84
N PRO A 179 -4.69 14.77 12.10
CA PRO A 179 -4.91 14.61 10.66
C PRO A 179 -6.39 14.31 10.38
N SER A 180 -6.94 14.92 9.33
CA SER A 180 -8.34 14.70 8.97
C SER A 180 -8.53 13.28 8.44
N SER A 181 -9.48 12.54 9.01
CA SER A 181 -9.94 11.26 8.48
C SER A 181 -11.46 11.27 8.41
N TYR A 182 -12.01 10.91 7.26
CA TYR A 182 -13.47 10.92 7.03
C TYR A 182 -14.07 9.51 7.08
N ASP A 183 -13.23 8.50 7.04
CA ASP A 183 -13.56 7.09 7.03
C ASP A 183 -13.57 6.50 8.46
N PHE A 184 -14.50 5.58 8.72
CA PHE A 184 -14.53 4.72 9.91
C PHE A 184 -14.22 5.42 11.24
N LYS A 185 -14.68 6.66 11.44
CA LYS A 185 -14.30 7.51 12.59
C LYS A 185 -14.48 6.83 13.95
N THR A 186 -15.50 5.99 14.08
CA THR A 186 -15.79 5.23 15.32
C THR A 186 -14.77 4.13 15.62
N LEU A 187 -13.97 3.71 14.63
CA LEU A 187 -12.94 2.69 14.77
C LEU A 187 -11.53 3.30 14.89
N ARG A 188 -11.35 4.60 14.60
CA ARG A 188 -10.07 5.30 14.75
C ARG A 188 -9.95 5.82 16.18
N LEU A 189 -9.28 5.04 17.04
CA LEU A 189 -9.16 5.34 18.46
C LEU A 189 -7.69 5.62 18.83
N SER A 190 -7.46 6.70 19.55
CA SER A 190 -6.14 7.00 20.12
C SER A 190 -5.75 5.97 21.20
N PRO A 191 -4.46 5.86 21.56
CA PRO A 191 -4.03 5.09 22.72
C PRO A 191 -4.78 5.44 24.02
N SER A 192 -5.03 6.74 24.27
CA SER A 192 -5.79 7.19 25.45
C SER A 192 -7.25 6.74 25.41
N GLU A 193 -7.92 6.89 24.26
CA GLU A 193 -9.31 6.45 24.04
C GLU A 193 -9.43 4.92 24.18
N LEU A 194 -8.47 4.15 23.66
CA LEU A 194 -8.43 2.69 23.83
C LEU A 194 -8.28 2.28 25.29
N ARG A 195 -7.34 2.88 26.02
CA ARG A 195 -7.13 2.61 27.45
C ARG A 195 -8.37 2.90 28.28
N GLN A 196 -9.03 4.04 28.03
CA GLN A 196 -10.29 4.39 28.70
C GLN A 196 -11.39 3.36 28.39
N GLN A 197 -11.50 2.91 27.14
CA GLN A 197 -12.49 1.91 26.76
C GLN A 197 -12.22 0.54 27.39
N PHE A 198 -10.96 0.11 27.46
CA PHE A 198 -10.59 -1.12 28.17
C PHE A 198 -10.90 -1.04 29.65
N ALA A 199 -10.60 0.09 30.31
CA ALA A 199 -10.94 0.31 31.71
C ALA A 199 -12.46 0.25 31.95
N ARG A 200 -13.26 0.94 31.13
CA ARG A 200 -14.74 0.92 31.22
C ARG A 200 -15.33 -0.48 31.00
N GLN A 201 -14.68 -1.31 30.19
CA GLN A 201 -15.08 -2.69 29.94
C GLN A 201 -14.55 -3.68 30.99
N GLY A 202 -13.75 -3.22 31.97
CA GLY A 202 -13.11 -4.09 32.95
C GLY A 202 -12.02 -5.00 32.36
N TRP A 203 -11.52 -4.69 31.16
CA TRP A 203 -10.47 -5.49 30.52
C TRP A 203 -9.14 -5.26 31.22
N ARG A 204 -8.49 -6.35 31.64
CA ARG A 204 -7.18 -6.33 32.32
C ARG A 204 -6.07 -6.92 31.47
N ARG A 205 -6.33 -8.07 30.86
CA ARG A 205 -5.44 -8.71 29.89
C ARG A 205 -6.03 -8.54 28.50
N ILE A 206 -5.25 -7.97 27.60
CA ILE A 206 -5.61 -7.70 26.22
C ILE A 206 -4.52 -8.29 25.33
N VAL A 207 -4.92 -9.15 24.40
CA VAL A 207 -4.09 -9.67 23.31
C VAL A 207 -4.32 -8.80 22.08
N ALA A 208 -3.25 -8.23 21.54
CA ALA A 208 -3.31 -7.50 20.29
C ALA A 208 -3.02 -8.41 19.09
N PHE A 209 -3.83 -8.26 18.04
CA PHE A 209 -3.62 -8.89 16.75
C PHE A 209 -3.31 -7.82 15.68
N GLN A 210 -2.06 -7.80 15.22
CA GLN A 210 -1.62 -6.99 14.09
C GLN A 210 -2.01 -7.69 12.78
N THR A 211 -2.59 -6.95 11.83
CA THR A 211 -2.77 -7.45 10.47
C THR A 211 -2.77 -6.33 9.43
N ARG A 212 -2.30 -6.66 8.23
CA ARG A 212 -2.46 -5.85 7.01
C ARG A 212 -3.28 -6.56 5.94
N ASN A 213 -3.79 -7.76 6.22
CA ASN A 213 -4.53 -8.61 5.30
C ASN A 213 -5.95 -8.88 5.81
N PRO A 214 -6.93 -9.19 4.93
CA PRO A 214 -8.23 -9.70 5.35
C PRO A 214 -8.08 -10.87 6.33
N MET A 215 -8.95 -10.89 7.35
CA MET A 215 -9.01 -12.02 8.28
C MET A 215 -9.90 -13.13 7.72
N HIS A 216 -9.47 -14.36 7.95
CA HIS A 216 -10.09 -15.61 7.48
C HIS A 216 -10.29 -16.52 8.70
N ARG A 217 -10.84 -17.72 8.50
CA ARG A 217 -11.15 -18.62 9.62
C ARG A 217 -9.91 -19.01 10.42
N ALA A 218 -8.79 -19.28 9.75
CA ALA A 218 -7.51 -19.54 10.42
C ALA A 218 -7.11 -18.41 11.38
N HIS A 219 -7.29 -17.14 10.98
CA HIS A 219 -6.99 -15.98 11.82
C HIS A 219 -7.95 -15.86 13.02
N VAL A 220 -9.23 -16.18 12.82
CA VAL A 220 -10.21 -16.20 13.93
C VAL A 220 -9.87 -17.28 14.94
N GLU A 221 -9.57 -18.50 14.50
CA GLU A 221 -9.17 -19.58 15.40
C GLU A 221 -7.89 -19.22 16.16
N LEU A 222 -6.88 -18.70 15.44
CA LEU A 222 -5.61 -18.28 16.02
C LEU A 222 -5.83 -17.29 17.17
N THR A 223 -6.56 -16.21 16.91
CA THR A 223 -6.79 -15.17 17.91
C THR A 223 -7.69 -15.66 19.06
N PHE A 224 -8.67 -16.54 18.79
CA PHE A 224 -9.48 -17.16 19.82
C PHE A 224 -8.63 -18.02 20.76
N ARG A 225 -7.74 -18.84 20.19
CA ARG A 225 -6.79 -19.67 20.94
C ARG A 225 -5.83 -18.82 21.77
N ALA A 226 -5.33 -17.72 21.20
CA ALA A 226 -4.45 -16.77 21.89
C ALA A 226 -5.14 -16.16 23.13
N CYS A 227 -6.37 -15.70 22.95
CA CYS A 227 -7.19 -15.14 24.02
C CYS A 227 -7.51 -16.16 25.10
N LYS A 228 -7.79 -17.42 24.73
CA LYS A 228 -8.03 -18.49 25.68
C LYS A 228 -6.79 -18.82 26.51
N GLN A 229 -5.61 -18.93 25.88
CA GLN A 229 -4.35 -19.20 26.57
C GLN A 229 -3.95 -18.07 27.53
N ALA A 230 -4.13 -16.82 27.10
CA ALA A 230 -3.78 -15.65 27.91
C ALA A 230 -4.87 -15.22 28.90
N GLU A 231 -6.04 -15.88 28.87
CA GLU A 231 -7.27 -15.47 29.58
C GLU A 231 -7.56 -13.97 29.39
N ALA A 232 -7.56 -13.55 28.13
CA ALA A 232 -7.49 -12.16 27.72
C ALA A 232 -8.58 -11.80 26.71
N SER A 233 -8.95 -10.52 26.69
CA SER A 233 -9.79 -9.96 25.62
C SER A 233 -8.94 -9.67 24.37
N LEU A 234 -9.60 -9.54 23.21
CA LEU A 234 -8.94 -9.35 21.92
C LEU A 234 -9.03 -7.90 21.43
N LEU A 235 -7.90 -7.32 21.05
CA LEU A 235 -7.84 -6.14 20.19
C LEU A 235 -7.40 -6.56 18.78
N ILE A 236 -8.34 -6.56 17.83
CA ILE A 236 -8.06 -6.63 16.41
C ILE A 236 -7.59 -5.24 15.98
N HIS A 237 -6.30 -5.09 15.71
CA HIS A 237 -5.66 -3.80 15.51
C HIS A 237 -4.98 -3.70 14.13
N PRO A 238 -5.74 -3.66 13.02
CA PRO A 238 -5.17 -3.62 11.68
C PRO A 238 -4.45 -2.31 11.38
N ALA A 239 -3.38 -2.40 10.59
CA ALA A 239 -2.75 -1.23 9.98
C ALA A 239 -3.60 -0.72 8.80
N VAL A 240 -3.96 0.56 8.82
CA VAL A 240 -4.72 1.25 7.75
C VAL A 240 -3.97 2.43 7.13
N GLY A 241 -2.73 2.69 7.57
CA GLY A 241 -1.80 3.56 6.85
C GLY A 241 -1.18 2.84 5.64
N LEU A 242 0.06 3.17 5.31
CA LEU A 242 0.77 2.51 4.22
C LEU A 242 1.11 1.06 4.60
N THR A 243 0.72 0.08 3.77
CA THR A 243 1.08 -1.33 3.95
C THR A 243 1.96 -1.82 2.80
N LYS A 244 2.06 -3.14 2.57
CA LYS A 244 2.88 -3.67 1.47
C LYS A 244 2.21 -3.32 0.12
N PRO A 245 2.97 -2.85 -0.89
CA PRO A 245 2.43 -2.68 -2.24
C PRO A 245 1.76 -3.97 -2.75
N GLY A 246 0.55 -3.82 -3.31
CA GLY A 246 -0.26 -4.95 -3.78
C GLY A 246 -1.12 -5.64 -2.71
N ASP A 247 -1.08 -5.17 -1.46
CA ASP A 247 -2.08 -5.58 -0.46
C ASP A 247 -3.48 -5.08 -0.85
N VAL A 248 -4.50 -5.77 -0.35
CA VAL A 248 -5.90 -5.34 -0.48
C VAL A 248 -6.07 -3.98 0.20
N ASP A 249 -6.79 -3.07 -0.46
CA ASP A 249 -7.09 -1.74 0.07
C ASP A 249 -7.73 -1.82 1.45
N TYR A 250 -7.43 -0.83 2.31
CA TYR A 250 -7.85 -0.94 3.70
C TYR A 250 -9.37 -0.80 3.88
N PHE A 251 -10.11 -0.15 2.96
CA PHE A 251 -11.57 -0.06 3.07
C PHE A 251 -12.20 -1.45 2.96
N THR A 252 -11.76 -2.23 1.98
CA THR A 252 -12.16 -3.63 1.82
C THR A 252 -11.77 -4.46 3.04
N ARG A 253 -10.53 -4.30 3.53
CA ARG A 253 -10.07 -5.00 4.73
C ARG A 253 -10.92 -4.66 5.96
N VAL A 254 -11.24 -3.38 6.18
CA VAL A 254 -12.04 -2.93 7.33
C VAL A 254 -13.45 -3.51 7.28
N ARG A 255 -14.11 -3.53 6.10
CA ARG A 255 -15.40 -4.22 5.96
C ARG A 255 -15.30 -5.71 6.27
N CYS A 256 -14.23 -6.38 5.83
CA CYS A 256 -13.97 -7.77 6.21
C CYS A 256 -13.77 -7.93 7.72
N TYR A 257 -13.05 -7.02 8.39
CA TYR A 257 -12.85 -7.08 9.83
C TYR A 257 -14.14 -6.85 10.62
N GLN A 258 -15.03 -5.96 10.15
CA GLN A 258 -16.34 -5.75 10.76
C GLN A 258 -17.20 -7.02 10.70
N VAL A 259 -17.16 -7.74 9.58
CA VAL A 259 -17.79 -9.06 9.45
C VAL A 259 -17.14 -10.06 10.42
N VAL A 260 -15.81 -10.12 10.46
CA VAL A 260 -15.08 -11.05 11.34
C VAL A 260 -15.33 -10.77 12.82
N LEU A 261 -15.51 -9.51 13.21
CA LEU A 261 -15.81 -9.11 14.59
C LEU A 261 -17.10 -9.78 15.11
N THR A 262 -18.08 -10.02 14.22
CA THR A 262 -19.34 -10.72 14.58
C THR A 262 -19.15 -12.19 14.95
N LYS A 263 -17.97 -12.77 14.67
CA LYS A 263 -17.66 -14.17 14.94
C LYS A 263 -17.10 -14.39 16.35
N TYR A 264 -16.87 -13.32 17.12
CA TYR A 264 -16.46 -13.39 18.52
C TYR A 264 -17.65 -13.19 19.47
N PRO A 265 -17.60 -13.76 20.69
CA PRO A 265 -18.56 -13.44 21.74
C PRO A 265 -18.66 -11.93 21.98
N ARG A 266 -19.87 -11.46 22.30
CA ARG A 266 -20.10 -10.04 22.56
C ARG A 266 -19.25 -9.58 23.76
N GLY A 267 -18.58 -8.45 23.60
CA GLY A 267 -17.80 -7.83 24.67
C GLY A 267 -16.41 -8.44 24.93
N THR A 268 -15.97 -9.43 24.13
CA THR A 268 -14.63 -10.05 24.29
C THR A 268 -13.62 -9.62 23.23
N ALA A 269 -14.07 -8.98 22.16
CA ALA A 269 -13.22 -8.52 21.06
C ALA A 269 -13.57 -7.09 20.65
N LYS A 270 -12.55 -6.36 20.22
CA LYS A 270 -12.66 -4.97 19.75
C LYS A 270 -11.87 -4.77 18.47
N LEU A 271 -12.45 -4.04 17.53
CA LEU A 271 -11.78 -3.55 16.33
C LEU A 271 -11.41 -2.08 16.53
N ALA A 272 -10.14 -1.75 16.33
CA ALA A 272 -9.66 -0.37 16.25
C ALA A 272 -8.61 -0.25 15.14
N LEU A 273 -8.59 0.86 14.42
CA LEU A 273 -7.69 1.06 13.28
C LEU A 273 -6.42 1.76 13.74
N LEU A 274 -5.28 1.27 13.25
CA LEU A 274 -3.98 1.90 13.49
C LEU A 274 -3.50 2.61 12.22
N SER A 275 -3.31 3.93 12.28
CA SER A 275 -2.69 4.73 11.22
C SER A 275 -1.16 4.50 11.12
N LEU A 276 -0.75 3.24 11.02
CA LEU A 276 0.66 2.86 10.90
C LEU A 276 1.07 2.80 9.44
N ALA A 277 2.15 3.51 9.08
CA ALA A 277 2.89 3.23 7.87
C ALA A 277 3.86 2.07 8.15
N MET A 278 3.56 0.87 7.67
CA MET A 278 4.45 -0.29 7.86
C MET A 278 5.75 -0.12 7.08
N ARG A 279 6.84 -0.65 7.64
CA ARG A 279 8.19 -0.61 7.05
C ARG A 279 8.54 -1.91 6.31
N MET A 280 7.79 -2.97 6.59
CA MET A 280 8.09 -4.34 6.23
C MET A 280 9.45 -4.82 6.78
N ALA A 281 9.85 -4.33 7.96
CA ALA A 281 11.15 -4.59 8.58
C ALA A 281 11.16 -5.83 9.49
N GLY A 282 10.24 -6.78 9.25
CA GLY A 282 10.23 -8.10 9.87
C GLY A 282 10.46 -8.07 11.39
N PRO A 283 11.57 -8.66 11.88
CA PRO A 283 11.87 -8.74 13.31
C PRO A 283 11.90 -7.40 14.06
N ARG A 284 12.53 -6.35 13.49
CA ARG A 284 12.59 -5.03 14.15
C ARG A 284 11.19 -4.41 14.27
N GLU A 285 10.38 -4.58 13.24
CA GLU A 285 9.00 -4.08 13.21
C GLU A 285 8.06 -4.89 14.13
N ALA A 286 8.36 -6.17 14.41
CA ALA A 286 7.63 -6.94 15.41
C ALA A 286 7.74 -6.33 16.82
N ILE A 287 8.96 -5.95 17.23
CA ILE A 287 9.20 -5.21 18.48
C ILE A 287 8.47 -3.87 18.44
N TRP A 288 8.62 -3.12 17.35
CA TRP A 288 7.97 -1.81 17.20
C TRP A 288 6.46 -1.89 17.34
N HIS A 289 5.83 -2.89 16.73
CA HIS A 289 4.42 -3.15 16.88
C HIS A 289 4.03 -3.38 18.35
N ALA A 290 4.79 -4.17 19.11
CA ALA A 290 4.47 -4.38 20.52
C ALA A 290 4.62 -3.10 21.36
N LEU A 291 5.62 -2.26 21.09
CA LEU A 291 5.76 -0.97 21.77
C LEU A 291 4.54 -0.06 21.52
N ILE A 292 4.06 0.00 20.28
CA ILE A 292 2.83 0.74 19.93
C ILE A 292 1.62 0.15 20.68
N ARG A 293 1.51 -1.17 20.75
CA ARG A 293 0.36 -1.84 21.39
C ARG A 293 0.42 -1.75 22.91
N LYS A 294 1.60 -1.74 23.49
CA LYS A 294 1.84 -1.36 24.89
C LYS A 294 1.32 0.04 25.15
N ASN A 295 1.63 1.00 24.29
CA ASN A 295 1.12 2.37 24.41
C ASN A 295 -0.42 2.41 24.35
N CYS A 296 -1.05 1.54 23.57
CA CYS A 296 -2.51 1.37 23.56
C CYS A 296 -3.10 0.59 24.76
N GLY A 297 -2.26 0.09 25.68
CA GLY A 297 -2.70 -0.66 26.87
C GLY A 297 -2.80 -2.18 26.69
N CYS A 298 -2.20 -2.75 25.64
CA CYS A 298 -2.19 -4.20 25.44
C CYS A 298 -1.10 -4.87 26.28
N SER A 299 -1.47 -5.94 26.97
CA SER A 299 -0.57 -6.77 27.79
C SER A 299 0.13 -7.88 27.03
N HIS A 300 -0.50 -8.33 25.93
CA HIS A 300 -0.04 -9.46 25.14
C HIS A 300 -0.09 -9.08 23.66
N MET A 301 0.76 -9.70 22.85
CA MET A 301 0.73 -9.54 21.40
C MET A 301 1.01 -10.84 20.68
N ILE A 302 0.17 -11.14 19.69
CA ILE A 302 0.39 -12.26 18.78
C ILE A 302 1.54 -11.94 17.83
N ILE A 303 2.54 -12.83 17.77
CA ILE A 303 3.61 -12.79 16.78
C ILE A 303 3.58 -14.10 15.99
N GLY A 304 3.14 -14.01 14.73
CA GLY A 304 3.01 -15.18 13.84
C GLY A 304 4.26 -15.45 13.00
N ARG A 305 4.14 -16.43 12.10
CA ARG A 305 5.11 -16.71 11.05
C ARG A 305 5.26 -15.52 10.09
N ASP A 306 6.49 -15.18 9.73
CA ASP A 306 6.88 -14.08 8.82
C ASP A 306 6.26 -12.73 9.22
N HIS A 307 6.21 -12.45 10.53
CA HIS A 307 5.57 -11.26 11.07
C HIS A 307 6.21 -9.98 10.53
N ALA A 308 5.39 -9.11 9.92
CA ALA A 308 5.84 -7.90 9.22
C ALA A 308 6.88 -8.14 8.10
N GLY A 309 7.01 -9.38 7.61
CA GLY A 309 7.87 -9.71 6.48
C GLY A 309 7.26 -9.33 5.13
N PRO A 310 8.07 -8.88 4.15
CA PRO A 310 7.64 -8.65 2.78
C PRO A 310 7.63 -9.93 1.94
N GLY A 311 8.00 -11.08 2.49
CA GLY A 311 8.06 -12.37 1.79
C GLY A 311 9.42 -12.62 1.16
N LYS A 312 9.44 -12.90 -0.15
CA LYS A 312 10.62 -13.33 -0.90
C LYS A 312 11.18 -12.24 -1.81
N ASP A 313 12.48 -12.29 -2.06
CA ASP A 313 13.19 -11.46 -3.05
C ASP A 313 12.97 -11.97 -4.49
N ALA A 314 13.60 -11.32 -5.47
CA ALA A 314 13.50 -11.67 -6.89
C ALA A 314 14.01 -13.08 -7.23
N ASN A 315 14.86 -13.67 -6.37
CA ASN A 315 15.40 -15.03 -6.55
C ASN A 315 14.59 -16.08 -5.77
N GLY A 316 13.47 -15.68 -5.15
CA GLY A 316 12.62 -16.57 -4.37
C GLY A 316 13.15 -16.87 -2.96
N LYS A 317 14.19 -16.18 -2.49
CA LYS A 317 14.73 -16.31 -1.13
C LYS A 317 13.95 -15.40 -0.18
N ALA A 318 13.57 -15.90 0.99
CA ALA A 318 12.88 -15.07 1.99
C ALA A 318 13.82 -13.97 2.52
N PHE A 319 13.29 -12.75 2.71
CA PHE A 319 14.06 -11.65 3.30
C PHE A 319 14.41 -11.89 4.77
N TYR A 320 13.53 -12.57 5.49
CA TYR A 320 13.71 -12.94 6.88
C TYR A 320 13.41 -14.42 7.05
N ASP A 321 14.06 -15.06 8.03
CA ASP A 321 13.64 -16.38 8.47
C ASP A 321 12.18 -16.31 8.99
N PRO A 322 11.33 -17.32 8.71
CA PRO A 322 9.92 -17.29 9.09
C PRO A 322 9.64 -17.06 10.58
N TYR A 323 10.57 -17.36 11.49
CA TYR A 323 10.40 -17.18 12.93
C TYR A 323 11.40 -16.19 13.57
N ALA A 324 12.28 -15.56 12.78
CA ALA A 324 13.23 -14.55 13.27
C ALA A 324 12.56 -13.42 14.07
N ALA A 325 11.31 -13.06 13.74
CA ALA A 325 10.56 -12.07 14.50
C ALA A 325 10.24 -12.53 15.93
N GLN A 326 9.87 -13.81 16.12
CA GLN A 326 9.62 -14.38 17.44
C GLN A 326 10.91 -14.48 18.24
N GLU A 327 12.01 -14.93 17.62
CA GLU A 327 13.32 -15.04 18.26
C GLU A 327 13.84 -13.69 18.76
N LEU A 328 13.76 -12.64 17.93
CA LEU A 328 14.20 -11.30 18.33
C LEU A 328 13.27 -10.72 19.40
N PHE A 329 11.97 -10.94 19.29
CA PHE A 329 11.00 -10.50 20.29
C PHE A 329 11.29 -11.10 21.66
N GLN A 330 11.52 -12.42 21.72
CA GLN A 330 11.78 -13.14 22.96
C GLN A 330 13.03 -12.60 23.68
N LYS A 331 14.08 -12.23 22.92
CA LYS A 331 15.31 -11.63 23.48
C LYS A 331 15.05 -10.30 24.20
N HIS A 332 14.03 -9.54 23.77
CA HIS A 332 13.71 -8.22 24.31
C HIS A 332 12.38 -8.18 25.09
N GLU A 333 11.70 -9.31 25.28
CA GLU A 333 10.33 -9.36 25.83
C GLU A 333 10.21 -8.67 27.19
N ALA A 334 11.20 -8.86 28.07
CA ALA A 334 11.27 -8.20 29.37
C ALA A 334 11.37 -6.67 29.25
N GLU A 335 12.18 -6.14 28.33
CA GLU A 335 12.31 -4.70 28.08
C GLU A 335 11.07 -4.12 27.39
N ILE A 336 10.44 -4.90 26.50
CA ILE A 336 9.19 -4.55 25.83
C ILE A 336 8.08 -4.42 26.87
N GLY A 337 7.98 -5.35 27.83
CA GLY A 337 6.91 -5.37 28.84
C GLY A 337 5.54 -5.73 28.26
N VAL A 338 5.53 -6.52 27.18
CA VAL A 338 4.34 -7.12 26.56
C VAL A 338 4.66 -8.59 26.34
N THR A 339 3.78 -9.48 26.80
CA THR A 339 4.00 -10.92 26.65
C THR A 339 3.70 -11.36 25.22
N MET A 340 4.64 -12.08 24.61
CA MET A 340 4.47 -12.66 23.29
C MET A 340 3.48 -13.84 23.38
N VAL A 341 2.56 -13.91 22.42
CA VAL A 341 1.80 -15.13 22.13
C VAL A 341 2.27 -15.65 20.78
N PRO A 342 3.26 -16.56 20.74
CA PRO A 342 3.80 -17.07 19.48
C PRO A 342 2.77 -18.00 18.82
N PHE A 343 2.68 -17.93 17.50
CA PHE A 343 1.89 -18.88 16.73
C PHE A 343 2.65 -19.40 15.52
N HIS A 344 2.65 -20.73 15.38
CA HIS A 344 2.99 -21.41 14.15
C HIS A 344 1.89 -21.21 13.11
N ASN A 345 2.20 -21.61 11.87
CA ASN A 345 1.23 -21.57 10.78
C ASN A 345 -0.01 -22.42 11.13
N MET A 346 -1.20 -21.84 10.98
CA MET A 346 -2.46 -22.55 11.23
C MET A 346 -2.93 -23.22 9.95
N VAL A 347 -3.23 -24.51 10.02
CA VAL A 347 -3.70 -25.30 8.88
C VAL A 347 -5.04 -25.96 9.17
N TYR A 348 -5.82 -26.21 8.12
CA TYR A 348 -7.10 -26.91 8.26
C TYR A 348 -6.88 -28.41 8.10
N VAL A 349 -7.22 -29.18 9.13
CA VAL A 349 -7.15 -30.64 9.12
C VAL A 349 -8.53 -31.19 8.75
N GLU A 350 -8.64 -31.73 7.54
CA GLU A 350 -9.91 -32.14 6.93
C GLU A 350 -10.63 -33.19 7.76
N ASP A 351 -9.92 -34.26 8.15
CA ASP A 351 -10.46 -35.39 8.90
C ASP A 351 -11.04 -35.00 10.27
N LYS A 352 -10.55 -33.90 10.83
CA LYS A 352 -10.98 -33.38 12.13
C LYS A 352 -11.95 -32.20 12.01
N ALA A 353 -12.15 -31.68 10.80
CA ALA A 353 -12.85 -30.43 10.51
C ALA A 353 -12.42 -29.25 11.42
N LYS A 354 -11.12 -29.17 11.74
CA LYS A 354 -10.57 -28.23 12.72
C LYS A 354 -9.27 -27.60 12.25
N TYR A 355 -9.00 -26.43 12.80
CA TYR A 355 -7.76 -25.70 12.61
C TYR A 355 -6.75 -26.06 13.69
N LEU A 356 -5.54 -26.45 13.29
CA LEU A 356 -4.45 -26.77 14.21
C LEU A 356 -3.16 -26.02 13.79
N PRO A 357 -2.33 -25.62 14.76
CA PRO A 357 -0.94 -25.26 14.51
C PRO A 357 -0.22 -26.42 13.83
N GLU A 358 0.65 -26.11 12.86
CA GLU A 358 1.38 -27.09 12.05
C GLU A 358 2.15 -28.13 12.89
N ASP A 359 2.68 -27.73 14.05
CA ASP A 359 3.39 -28.58 15.01
C ASP A 359 2.49 -29.54 15.82
N GLU A 360 1.17 -29.34 15.80
CA GLU A 360 0.18 -30.19 16.48
C GLU A 360 -0.60 -31.10 15.51
N VAL A 361 -0.30 -31.03 14.21
CA VAL A 361 -0.98 -31.84 13.20
C VAL A 361 -0.48 -33.28 13.27
N PRO A 362 -1.37 -34.28 13.34
CA PRO A 362 -0.95 -35.69 13.25
C PRO A 362 -0.29 -35.96 11.90
N ARG A 363 0.79 -36.76 11.89
CA ARG A 363 1.63 -36.99 10.68
C ARG A 363 0.84 -37.47 9.46
N ASP A 364 -0.21 -38.27 9.67
CA ASP A 364 -1.00 -38.87 8.60
C ASP A 364 -2.28 -38.08 8.27
N ALA A 365 -2.48 -36.91 8.90
CA ALA A 365 -3.71 -36.14 8.72
C ALA A 365 -3.72 -35.37 7.40
N ARG A 366 -4.87 -35.33 6.73
CA ARG A 366 -5.01 -34.56 5.48
C ARG A 366 -5.13 -33.07 5.77
N ILE A 367 -4.14 -32.31 5.29
CA ILE A 367 -4.08 -30.86 5.44
C ILE A 367 -4.61 -30.17 4.18
N LEU A 368 -5.52 -29.22 4.36
CA LEU A 368 -5.94 -28.30 3.32
C LEU A 368 -5.35 -26.90 3.58
N ASN A 369 -4.78 -26.30 2.54
CA ASN A 369 -4.26 -24.95 2.57
C ASN A 369 -4.62 -24.23 1.27
N LEU A 370 -4.88 -22.93 1.37
CA LEU A 370 -5.20 -22.08 0.23
C LEU A 370 -4.31 -20.83 0.32
N SER A 371 -3.36 -20.74 -0.61
CA SER A 371 -2.40 -19.64 -0.63
C SER A 371 -3.06 -18.31 -1.05
N GLY A 372 -2.45 -17.18 -0.71
CA GLY A 372 -2.93 -15.88 -1.19
C GLY A 372 -2.92 -15.75 -2.71
N THR A 373 -2.04 -16.46 -3.42
CA THR A 373 -2.02 -16.51 -4.89
C THR A 373 -3.23 -17.27 -5.41
N GLU A 374 -3.51 -18.45 -4.85
CA GLU A 374 -4.70 -19.25 -5.19
C GLU A 374 -6.00 -18.50 -4.87
N LEU A 375 -6.06 -17.77 -3.75
CA LEU A 375 -7.21 -16.93 -3.41
C LEU A 375 -7.49 -15.88 -4.49
N ARG A 376 -6.45 -15.15 -4.92
CA ARG A 376 -6.58 -14.13 -5.97
C ARG A 376 -7.00 -14.75 -7.29
N GLN A 377 -6.44 -15.90 -7.65
CA GLN A 377 -6.83 -16.64 -8.85
C GLN A 377 -8.32 -17.01 -8.79
N ARG A 378 -8.79 -17.62 -7.70
CA ARG A 378 -10.22 -17.97 -7.54
C ARG A 378 -11.14 -16.75 -7.57
N LEU A 379 -10.73 -15.63 -6.99
CA LEU A 379 -11.49 -14.36 -7.07
C LEU A 379 -11.59 -13.88 -8.53
N ASN A 380 -10.47 -13.84 -9.24
CA ASN A 380 -10.41 -13.42 -10.64
C ASN A 380 -11.22 -14.34 -11.56
N GLU A 381 -11.18 -15.64 -11.36
CA GLU A 381 -11.92 -16.62 -12.17
C GLU A 381 -13.39 -16.76 -11.72
N GLY A 382 -13.78 -16.13 -10.60
CA GLY A 382 -15.11 -16.31 -10.00
C GLY A 382 -15.35 -17.73 -9.45
N ARG A 383 -14.30 -18.53 -9.28
CA ARG A 383 -14.40 -19.89 -8.73
C ARG A 383 -14.86 -19.87 -7.27
N LEU A 384 -15.40 -21.00 -6.82
CA LEU A 384 -15.80 -21.19 -5.44
C LEU A 384 -14.57 -21.10 -4.53
N ILE A 385 -14.64 -20.25 -3.51
CA ILE A 385 -13.66 -20.24 -2.42
C ILE A 385 -14.23 -21.14 -1.32
N PRO A 386 -13.50 -22.16 -0.86
CA PRO A 386 -14.04 -23.12 0.10
C PRO A 386 -14.46 -22.49 1.42
N ASP A 387 -15.60 -22.91 1.95
CA ASP A 387 -16.13 -22.40 3.23
C ASP A 387 -15.24 -22.76 4.42
N TRP A 388 -14.45 -23.82 4.32
CA TRP A 388 -13.47 -24.12 5.35
C TRP A 388 -12.43 -23.02 5.46
N PHE A 389 -12.04 -22.33 4.36
CA PHE A 389 -11.00 -21.30 4.34
C PHE A 389 -11.46 -19.96 4.94
N THR A 390 -12.62 -19.47 4.52
CA THR A 390 -13.13 -18.16 4.95
C THR A 390 -14.66 -18.14 5.07
N TYR A 391 -15.20 -17.11 5.70
CA TYR A 391 -16.64 -16.90 5.82
C TYR A 391 -17.23 -16.37 4.51
N SER A 392 -18.48 -16.74 4.21
CA SER A 392 -19.19 -16.32 2.99
C SER A 392 -19.37 -14.81 2.91
N GLU A 393 -19.64 -14.16 4.05
CA GLU A 393 -19.80 -12.70 4.13
C GLU A 393 -18.45 -11.98 3.88
N VAL A 394 -17.32 -12.59 4.26
CA VAL A 394 -15.98 -12.08 3.91
C VAL A 394 -15.73 -12.22 2.40
N ILE A 395 -16.14 -13.35 1.78
CA ILE A 395 -16.03 -13.53 0.33
C ILE A 395 -16.85 -12.47 -0.41
N GLN A 396 -18.05 -12.16 0.07
CA GLN A 396 -18.89 -11.12 -0.53
C GLN A 396 -18.20 -9.75 -0.50
N GLU A 397 -17.60 -9.37 0.63
CA GLU A 397 -16.84 -8.12 0.73
C GLU A 397 -15.61 -8.09 -0.16
N LEU A 398 -14.90 -9.21 -0.30
CA LEU A 398 -13.77 -9.32 -1.23
C LEU A 398 -14.23 -9.22 -2.69
N ARG A 399 -15.31 -9.91 -3.08
CA ARG A 399 -15.83 -9.90 -4.46
C ARG A 399 -16.43 -8.55 -4.87
N ARG A 400 -16.87 -7.73 -3.91
CA ARG A 400 -17.31 -6.35 -4.17
C ARG A 400 -16.17 -5.49 -4.74
N SER A 401 -14.97 -5.68 -4.22
CA SER A 401 -13.78 -4.92 -4.61
C SER A 401 -12.96 -5.61 -5.71
N PHE A 402 -12.92 -6.94 -5.70
CA PHE A 402 -12.25 -7.78 -6.69
C PHE A 402 -13.29 -8.66 -7.39
N PRO A 403 -14.11 -8.09 -8.28
CA PRO A 403 -15.05 -8.89 -9.05
C PRO A 403 -14.28 -9.83 -9.98
N PRO A 404 -14.92 -10.92 -10.47
CA PRO A 404 -14.30 -11.79 -11.47
C PRO A 404 -13.91 -11.02 -12.74
N ARG A 405 -12.93 -11.49 -13.50
CA ARG A 405 -12.35 -10.81 -14.68
C ARG A 405 -13.39 -10.39 -15.73
N HIS A 406 -14.41 -11.22 -15.98
CA HIS A 406 -15.50 -10.87 -16.91
C HIS A 406 -16.36 -9.66 -16.47
N GLN A 407 -16.25 -9.24 -15.19
CA GLN A 407 -16.87 -8.04 -14.63
C GLN A 407 -15.86 -6.91 -14.32
N GLN A 408 -14.57 -7.16 -14.52
CA GLN A 408 -13.53 -6.15 -14.37
C GLN A 408 -13.49 -5.25 -15.62
N GLY A 409 -13.01 -4.03 -15.45
CA GLY A 409 -12.58 -3.21 -16.57
C GLY A 409 -11.22 -3.66 -17.07
N PHE A 410 -10.89 -3.31 -18.31
CA PHE A 410 -9.57 -3.56 -18.87
C PHE A 410 -9.18 -2.51 -19.91
N THR A 411 -7.87 -2.33 -20.09
CA THR A 411 -7.30 -1.51 -21.15
C THR A 411 -6.59 -2.38 -22.18
N VAL A 412 -6.91 -2.19 -23.46
CA VAL A 412 -6.11 -2.66 -24.60
C VAL A 412 -5.25 -1.49 -25.06
N PHE A 413 -3.95 -1.58 -24.84
CA PHE A 413 -2.99 -0.52 -25.11
C PHE A 413 -2.12 -0.90 -26.29
N PHE A 414 -2.39 -0.31 -27.45
CA PHE A 414 -1.58 -0.50 -28.65
C PHE A 414 -0.30 0.33 -28.58
N THR A 415 0.76 -0.21 -29.18
CA THR A 415 1.99 0.51 -29.52
C THR A 415 2.49 0.04 -30.88
N GLY A 416 3.16 0.93 -31.62
CA GLY A 416 3.69 0.63 -32.95
C GLY A 416 3.92 1.91 -33.75
N LEU A 417 4.63 1.79 -34.87
CA LEU A 417 4.95 2.91 -35.74
C LEU A 417 3.71 3.60 -36.33
N SER A 418 3.85 4.86 -36.76
CA SER A 418 2.80 5.52 -37.54
C SER A 418 2.49 4.71 -38.80
N GLY A 419 1.24 4.57 -39.22
CA GLY A 419 0.91 3.70 -40.38
C GLY A 419 0.85 2.19 -40.10
N ALA A 420 1.25 1.71 -38.93
CA ALA A 420 1.20 0.29 -38.54
C ALA A 420 -0.22 -0.31 -38.37
N GLY A 421 -1.29 0.44 -38.62
CA GLY A 421 -2.67 -0.07 -38.54
C GLY A 421 -3.39 0.06 -37.19
N LYS A 422 -2.79 0.69 -36.16
CA LYS A 422 -3.36 0.82 -34.80
C LYS A 422 -4.80 1.35 -34.79
N SER A 423 -5.05 2.50 -35.41
CA SER A 423 -6.39 3.12 -35.43
C SER A 423 -7.42 2.23 -36.14
N THR A 424 -7.03 1.52 -37.20
CA THR A 424 -7.92 0.60 -37.92
C THR A 424 -8.32 -0.57 -37.03
N ILE A 425 -7.35 -1.28 -36.44
CA ILE A 425 -7.62 -2.43 -35.58
C ILE A 425 -8.38 -2.01 -34.32
N ALA A 426 -8.05 -0.85 -33.73
CA ALA A 426 -8.74 -0.32 -32.57
C ALA A 426 -10.23 -0.03 -32.84
N ASN A 427 -10.58 0.43 -34.06
CA ASN A 427 -11.98 0.61 -34.46
C ASN A 427 -12.70 -0.72 -34.68
N VAL A 428 -12.07 -1.71 -35.33
CA VAL A 428 -12.66 -3.05 -35.47
C VAL A 428 -12.91 -3.68 -34.09
N LEU A 429 -11.93 -3.58 -33.19
CA LEU A 429 -12.03 -4.07 -31.82
C LEU A 429 -13.13 -3.35 -31.03
N LEU A 430 -13.27 -2.01 -31.20
CA LEU A 430 -14.36 -1.24 -30.60
C LEU A 430 -15.72 -1.80 -31.01
N ILE A 431 -15.95 -2.03 -32.30
CA ILE A 431 -17.22 -2.58 -32.81
C ILE A 431 -17.45 -3.99 -32.26
N LYS A 432 -16.48 -4.90 -32.35
CA LYS A 432 -16.60 -6.27 -31.81
C LYS A 432 -16.92 -6.28 -30.32
N LEU A 433 -16.30 -5.41 -29.52
CA LEU A 433 -16.58 -5.32 -28.08
C LEU A 433 -17.97 -4.71 -27.78
N LEU A 434 -18.42 -3.75 -28.58
CA LEU A 434 -19.79 -3.22 -28.48
C LEU A 434 -20.84 -4.27 -28.88
N GLU A 435 -20.56 -5.12 -29.88
CA GLU A 435 -21.41 -6.25 -30.27
C GLU A 435 -21.51 -7.32 -29.17
N ILE A 436 -20.39 -7.63 -28.51
CA ILE A 436 -20.36 -8.53 -27.34
C ILE A 436 -21.17 -7.94 -26.18
N GLY A 437 -21.05 -6.63 -25.95
CA GLY A 437 -21.76 -5.90 -24.89
C GLY A 437 -21.22 -6.14 -23.47
N GLY A 438 -22.04 -5.77 -22.48
CA GLY A 438 -21.77 -5.98 -21.04
C GLY A 438 -20.99 -4.87 -20.34
N ARG A 439 -20.15 -4.10 -21.05
CA ARG A 439 -19.39 -2.96 -20.49
C ARG A 439 -19.33 -1.79 -21.48
N PRO A 440 -19.26 -0.54 -20.99
CA PRO A 440 -19.02 0.62 -21.85
C PRO A 440 -17.59 0.58 -22.42
N VAL A 441 -17.44 0.89 -23.70
CA VAL A 441 -16.16 0.90 -24.41
C VAL A 441 -15.80 2.33 -24.80
N THR A 442 -14.56 2.75 -24.56
CA THR A 442 -14.05 4.09 -24.90
C THR A 442 -12.77 3.97 -25.73
N LEU A 443 -12.73 4.67 -26.87
CA LEU A 443 -11.59 4.68 -27.79
C LEU A 443 -10.76 5.97 -27.63
N PHE A 444 -9.47 5.80 -27.32
CA PHE A 444 -8.45 6.83 -27.30
C PHE A 444 -7.53 6.68 -28.51
N ASP A 445 -8.05 7.06 -29.68
CA ASP A 445 -7.25 7.18 -30.89
C ASP A 445 -6.38 8.44 -30.87
N GLY A 446 -5.21 8.38 -31.52
CA GLY A 446 -4.22 9.46 -31.48
C GLY A 446 -4.76 10.83 -31.89
N ASP A 447 -5.62 10.88 -32.91
CA ASP A 447 -6.21 12.15 -33.39
C ASP A 447 -7.28 12.67 -32.41
N LEU A 448 -8.10 11.80 -31.82
CA LEU A 448 -9.10 12.18 -30.80
C LEU A 448 -8.43 12.69 -29.52
N VAL A 449 -7.39 11.99 -29.06
CA VAL A 449 -6.62 12.40 -27.87
C VAL A 449 -5.98 13.77 -28.11
N ARG A 450 -5.32 13.96 -29.25
CA ARG A 450 -4.71 15.26 -29.56
C ARG A 450 -5.74 16.38 -29.66
N LYS A 451 -6.96 16.10 -30.13
CA LYS A 451 -8.02 17.12 -30.17
C LYS A 451 -8.57 17.49 -28.80
N HIS A 452 -8.78 16.51 -27.92
CA HIS A 452 -9.55 16.70 -26.69
C HIS A 452 -8.73 16.79 -25.40
N LEU A 453 -7.54 16.18 -25.38
CA LEU A 453 -6.72 16.03 -24.18
C LEU A 453 -5.33 16.64 -24.30
N SER A 454 -4.86 16.98 -25.51
CA SER A 454 -3.46 17.32 -25.77
C SER A 454 -3.27 18.25 -26.97
N SER A 455 -4.22 19.16 -27.20
CA SER A 455 -4.19 20.07 -28.37
C SER A 455 -3.03 21.06 -28.32
N GLU A 456 -2.52 21.34 -27.13
CA GLU A 456 -1.37 22.22 -26.88
C GLU A 456 -0.01 21.52 -27.03
N LEU A 457 0.01 20.18 -27.08
CA LEU A 457 1.26 19.43 -27.07
C LEU A 457 1.84 19.27 -28.48
N GLY A 458 3.12 19.60 -28.60
CA GLY A 458 3.92 19.39 -29.81
C GLY A 458 4.36 17.92 -30.00
N PHE A 459 5.56 17.75 -30.54
CA PHE A 459 6.14 16.44 -30.87
C PHE A 459 7.49 16.17 -30.21
N SER A 460 7.94 17.00 -29.26
CA SER A 460 9.14 16.71 -28.47
C SER A 460 8.95 15.45 -27.63
N ARG A 461 10.05 14.87 -27.16
CA ARG A 461 10.02 13.72 -26.24
C ARG A 461 9.16 13.99 -25.01
N GLU A 462 9.33 15.13 -24.35
CA GLU A 462 8.59 15.50 -23.13
C GLU A 462 7.08 15.62 -23.40
N HIS A 463 6.72 16.21 -24.54
CA HIS A 463 5.31 16.33 -24.95
C HIS A 463 4.70 14.97 -25.30
N ARG A 464 5.46 14.04 -25.90
CA ARG A 464 5.00 12.67 -26.14
C ARG A 464 4.78 11.94 -24.82
N ASP A 465 5.76 12.01 -23.92
CA ASP A 465 5.70 11.39 -22.60
C ASP A 465 4.47 11.89 -21.81
N LEU A 466 4.25 13.20 -21.80
CA LEU A 466 3.08 13.79 -21.15
C LEU A 466 1.76 13.35 -21.82
N ASN A 467 1.70 13.28 -23.14
CA ASN A 467 0.52 12.79 -23.87
C ASN A 467 0.20 11.34 -23.50
N ILE A 468 1.21 10.45 -23.48
CA ILE A 468 1.01 9.04 -23.10
C ILE A 468 0.60 8.91 -21.63
N ARG A 469 1.22 9.68 -20.74
CA ARG A 469 0.84 9.73 -19.32
C ARG A 469 -0.62 10.14 -19.13
N ARG A 470 -1.09 11.15 -19.88
CA ARG A 470 -2.50 11.59 -19.86
C ARG A 470 -3.44 10.49 -20.36
N ILE A 471 -3.11 9.81 -21.46
CA ILE A 471 -3.88 8.66 -21.95
C ILE A 471 -3.97 7.58 -20.86
N GLY A 472 -2.82 7.22 -20.27
CA GLY A 472 -2.75 6.23 -19.20
C GLY A 472 -3.62 6.57 -18.00
N TYR A 473 -3.60 7.84 -17.56
CA TYR A 473 -4.44 8.33 -16.47
C TYR A 473 -5.93 8.17 -16.76
N VAL A 474 -6.40 8.65 -17.91
CA VAL A 474 -7.82 8.52 -18.26
C VAL A 474 -8.23 7.04 -18.43
N ALA A 475 -7.39 6.23 -19.07
CA ALA A 475 -7.63 4.80 -19.23
C ALA A 475 -7.68 4.06 -17.89
N SER A 476 -6.87 4.47 -16.91
CA SER A 476 -6.87 3.92 -15.56
C SER A 476 -8.20 4.17 -14.83
N GLU A 477 -8.77 5.37 -14.95
CA GLU A 477 -10.05 5.71 -14.34
C GLU A 477 -11.21 4.98 -15.02
N ILE A 478 -11.15 4.77 -16.34
CA ILE A 478 -12.14 3.94 -17.06
C ILE A 478 -12.07 2.48 -16.61
N THR A 479 -10.86 1.91 -16.56
CA THR A 479 -10.62 0.52 -16.13
C THR A 479 -11.12 0.29 -14.71
N LYS A 480 -10.77 1.19 -13.79
CA LYS A 480 -11.23 1.20 -12.39
C LYS A 480 -12.74 1.22 -12.25
N ASN A 481 -13.44 1.91 -13.15
CA ASN A 481 -14.91 1.99 -13.18
C ASN A 481 -15.55 0.90 -14.05
N ARG A 482 -14.84 -0.22 -14.27
CA ARG A 482 -15.32 -1.41 -15.00
C ARG A 482 -15.63 -1.17 -16.48
N GLY A 483 -15.12 -0.09 -17.05
CA GLY A 483 -15.17 0.17 -18.49
C GLY A 483 -14.03 -0.50 -19.25
N ILE A 484 -14.13 -0.46 -20.58
CA ILE A 484 -13.08 -0.92 -21.48
C ILE A 484 -12.44 0.30 -22.14
N ALA A 485 -11.13 0.48 -21.98
CA ALA A 485 -10.37 1.50 -22.68
C ALA A 485 -9.57 0.87 -23.83
N ILE A 486 -9.68 1.43 -25.03
CA ILE A 486 -8.86 1.04 -26.19
C ILE A 486 -7.96 2.23 -26.51
N CYS A 487 -6.65 2.09 -26.34
CA CYS A 487 -5.70 3.18 -26.53
C CYS A 487 -4.82 2.89 -27.74
N ALA A 488 -4.80 3.78 -28.73
CA ALA A 488 -4.02 3.61 -29.96
C ALA A 488 -2.85 4.62 -30.16
N PRO A 489 -2.02 4.93 -29.14
CA PRO A 489 -0.87 5.82 -29.33
C PRO A 489 0.32 5.12 -30.03
N ILE A 490 1.33 5.90 -30.40
CA ILE A 490 2.63 5.36 -30.83
C ILE A 490 3.38 4.75 -29.64
N ALA A 491 3.45 5.48 -28.51
CA ALA A 491 4.15 5.09 -27.27
C ALA A 491 5.57 4.53 -27.51
N PRO A 492 6.50 5.36 -28.04
CA PRO A 492 7.79 4.89 -28.55
C PRO A 492 8.78 4.45 -27.47
N TYR A 493 8.63 4.92 -26.23
CA TYR A 493 9.60 4.66 -25.15
C TYR A 493 9.07 3.64 -24.15
N ASP A 494 9.92 2.69 -23.78
CA ASP A 494 9.61 1.59 -22.88
C ASP A 494 9.24 2.06 -21.47
N ALA A 495 10.01 3.03 -20.94
CA ALA A 495 9.78 3.59 -19.61
C ALA A 495 8.35 4.10 -19.43
N MET A 496 7.81 4.75 -20.46
CA MET A 496 6.46 5.32 -20.42
C MET A 496 5.38 4.23 -20.56
N ARG A 497 5.59 3.20 -21.38
CA ARG A 497 4.68 2.04 -21.44
C ARG A 497 4.60 1.32 -20.09
N LYS A 498 5.73 1.15 -19.41
CA LYS A 498 5.81 0.59 -18.06
C LYS A 498 5.13 1.47 -17.02
N GLU A 499 5.28 2.80 -17.12
CA GLU A 499 4.56 3.75 -16.27
C GLU A 499 3.04 3.57 -16.42
N VAL A 500 2.52 3.53 -17.64
CA VAL A 500 1.09 3.31 -17.91
C VAL A 500 0.62 1.94 -17.42
N ARG A 501 1.37 0.86 -17.69
CA ARG A 501 1.07 -0.49 -17.15
C ARG A 501 0.97 -0.46 -15.62
N SER A 502 1.90 0.22 -14.94
CA SER A 502 1.91 0.33 -13.48
C SER A 502 0.74 1.11 -12.90
N MET A 503 0.16 2.03 -13.68
CA MET A 503 -1.01 2.83 -13.30
C MET A 503 -2.31 2.04 -13.44
N ILE A 504 -2.42 1.18 -14.47
CA ILE A 504 -3.67 0.50 -14.84
C ILE A 504 -3.77 -0.90 -14.23
N ALA A 505 -2.71 -1.70 -14.26
CA ALA A 505 -2.74 -3.11 -13.84
C ALA A 505 -3.25 -3.34 -12.39
N PRO A 506 -3.03 -2.43 -11.41
CA PRO A 506 -3.63 -2.57 -10.08
C PRO A 506 -5.15 -2.38 -10.04
N LEU A 507 -5.76 -1.80 -11.07
CA LEU A 507 -7.17 -1.40 -11.13
C LEU A 507 -8.03 -2.34 -12.00
N GLY A 508 -7.41 -3.15 -12.85
CA GLY A 508 -8.08 -4.08 -13.76
C GLY A 508 -7.10 -4.66 -14.78
N GLY A 509 -7.62 -5.16 -15.91
CA GLY A 509 -6.80 -5.73 -16.98
C GLY A 509 -5.97 -4.68 -17.72
N PHE A 510 -4.74 -5.03 -18.10
CA PHE A 510 -3.91 -4.25 -19.02
C PHE A 510 -3.28 -5.21 -20.03
N ILE A 511 -3.59 -5.02 -21.31
CA ILE A 511 -3.14 -5.85 -22.42
C ILE A 511 -2.37 -4.95 -23.38
N MET A 512 -1.07 -5.13 -23.49
CA MET A 512 -0.23 -4.41 -24.43
C MET A 512 -0.18 -5.15 -25.77
N VAL A 513 -0.61 -4.46 -26.82
CA VAL A 513 -0.61 -4.98 -28.19
C VAL A 513 0.45 -4.25 -29.00
N HIS A 514 1.52 -4.96 -29.36
CA HIS A 514 2.58 -4.45 -30.22
C HIS A 514 2.24 -4.72 -31.68
N LEU A 515 2.08 -3.67 -32.48
CA LEU A 515 2.00 -3.79 -33.93
C LEU A 515 3.40 -3.69 -34.54
N SER A 516 4.06 -4.84 -34.70
CA SER A 516 5.45 -4.99 -35.19
C SER A 516 5.55 -4.86 -36.71
N THR A 517 4.72 -4.01 -37.31
CA THR A 517 4.65 -3.85 -38.78
C THR A 517 5.93 -3.15 -39.27
N PRO A 518 6.63 -3.70 -40.28
CA PRO A 518 7.86 -3.10 -40.79
C PRO A 518 7.70 -1.64 -41.20
N VAL A 519 8.76 -0.84 -41.02
CA VAL A 519 8.73 0.61 -41.29
C VAL A 519 8.46 0.90 -42.76
N GLU A 520 8.92 0.03 -43.67
CA GLU A 520 8.72 0.14 -45.11
C GLU A 520 7.23 0.05 -45.45
N VAL A 521 6.53 -0.93 -44.87
CA VAL A 521 5.07 -1.09 -45.04
C VAL A 521 4.31 0.07 -44.40
N CYS A 522 4.80 0.59 -43.28
CA CYS A 522 4.23 1.77 -42.64
C CYS A 522 4.36 3.02 -43.52
N GLU A 523 5.51 3.20 -44.18
CA GLU A 523 5.83 4.29 -45.09
C GLU A 523 4.99 4.20 -46.38
N GLU A 524 4.78 3.00 -46.93
CA GLU A 524 3.86 2.76 -48.06
C GLU A 524 2.41 3.15 -47.73
N ARG A 525 2.00 3.00 -46.47
CA ARG A 525 0.64 3.31 -45.98
C ARG A 525 0.47 4.77 -45.52
N ASP A 526 1.46 5.64 -45.73
CA ASP A 526 1.48 7.01 -45.23
C ASP A 526 0.53 7.97 -45.97
N ARG A 527 -0.74 7.93 -45.58
CA ARG A 527 -1.78 8.82 -46.14
C ARG A 527 -1.59 10.30 -45.82
N LYS A 528 -0.82 10.64 -44.78
CA LYS A 528 -0.63 12.02 -44.30
C LYS A 528 0.68 12.64 -44.82
N GLY A 529 1.48 11.88 -45.57
CA GLY A 529 2.78 12.30 -46.11
C GLY A 529 3.79 12.65 -45.00
N LEU A 530 3.62 12.10 -43.80
CA LEU A 530 4.48 12.38 -42.65
C LEU A 530 5.86 11.74 -42.78
N TYR A 531 5.96 10.51 -43.31
CA TYR A 531 7.22 9.83 -43.57
C TYR A 531 8.01 10.57 -44.65
N ALA A 532 7.37 10.94 -45.76
CA ALA A 532 8.03 11.73 -46.81
C ALA A 532 8.57 13.07 -46.28
N LYS A 533 7.79 13.78 -45.45
CA LYS A 533 8.24 15.03 -44.80
C LYS A 533 9.36 14.80 -43.79
N ALA A 534 9.35 13.68 -43.07
CA ALA A 534 10.42 13.32 -42.14
C ALA A 534 11.72 12.99 -42.89
N ARG A 535 11.67 12.19 -43.96
CA ARG A 535 12.82 11.88 -44.84
C ARG A 535 13.41 13.13 -45.49
N ALA A 536 12.56 14.11 -45.83
CA ALA A 536 12.97 15.40 -46.35
C ALA A 536 13.51 16.38 -45.27
N GLY A 537 13.57 15.97 -44.00
CA GLY A 537 14.07 16.79 -42.89
C GLY A 537 13.12 17.91 -42.43
N ILE A 538 11.90 17.95 -42.94
CA ILE A 538 10.88 18.95 -42.59
C ILE A 538 10.32 18.67 -41.18
N ILE A 539 10.09 17.39 -40.86
CA ILE A 539 9.74 16.96 -39.50
C ILE A 539 11.02 16.45 -38.83
N LYS A 540 11.60 17.28 -37.95
CA LYS A 540 12.91 17.02 -37.35
C LYS A 540 12.94 15.78 -36.45
N GLU A 541 11.88 15.53 -35.70
CA GLU A 541 11.80 14.44 -34.72
C GLU A 541 10.63 13.50 -35.05
N PHE A 542 10.85 12.54 -35.94
CA PHE A 542 9.82 11.59 -36.37
C PHE A 542 10.18 10.16 -35.95
N THR A 543 9.25 9.49 -35.25
CA THR A 543 9.47 8.14 -34.69
C THR A 543 9.76 7.12 -35.79
N GLY A 544 10.82 6.33 -35.61
CA GLY A 544 11.24 5.29 -36.55
C GLY A 544 12.09 5.82 -37.71
N ILE A 545 12.31 7.14 -37.82
CA ILE A 545 13.21 7.76 -38.80
C ILE A 545 14.35 8.51 -38.09
N SER A 546 14.00 9.57 -37.34
CA SER A 546 14.98 10.42 -36.64
C SER A 546 14.88 10.35 -35.10
N ASP A 547 13.76 9.86 -34.57
CA ASP A 547 13.54 9.60 -33.15
C ASP A 547 13.29 8.09 -32.95
N PRO A 548 13.83 7.43 -31.90
CA PRO A 548 13.79 5.97 -31.81
C PRO A 548 12.38 5.43 -31.50
N TYR A 549 12.16 4.19 -31.90
CA TYR A 549 11.06 3.35 -31.41
C TYR A 549 11.68 2.18 -30.64
N GLU A 550 11.51 2.17 -29.32
CA GLU A 550 12.00 1.09 -28.46
C GLU A 550 10.99 -0.05 -28.51
N GLU A 551 11.29 -1.11 -29.28
CA GLU A 551 10.40 -2.26 -29.41
C GLU A 551 10.11 -2.92 -28.05
N PRO A 552 8.83 -3.20 -27.72
CA PRO A 552 8.48 -3.83 -26.46
C PRO A 552 8.88 -5.31 -26.42
N THR A 553 9.60 -5.72 -25.38
CA THR A 553 9.98 -7.12 -25.14
C THR A 553 8.98 -7.86 -24.24
N ASP A 554 8.02 -7.14 -23.66
CA ASP A 554 7.02 -7.60 -22.69
C ASP A 554 5.58 -7.30 -23.16
N ALA A 555 5.36 -7.29 -24.49
CA ALA A 555 4.03 -7.20 -25.07
C ALA A 555 3.23 -8.48 -24.82
N ASP A 556 1.94 -8.33 -24.49
CA ASP A 556 1.04 -9.45 -24.25
C ASP A 556 0.62 -10.10 -25.60
N ILE A 557 0.56 -9.29 -26.67
CA ILE A 557 0.29 -9.72 -28.05
C ILE A 557 1.20 -8.96 -29.01
N THR A 558 1.81 -9.65 -29.98
CA THR A 558 2.58 -9.04 -31.08
C THR A 558 1.96 -9.42 -32.42
N ILE A 559 1.63 -8.42 -33.24
CA ILE A 559 0.91 -8.58 -34.50
C ILE A 559 1.67 -7.90 -35.64
N ASN A 560 1.97 -8.65 -36.70
CA ASN A 560 2.47 -8.09 -37.95
C ASN A 560 1.32 -7.80 -38.93
N THR A 561 0.97 -6.53 -39.12
CA THR A 561 -0.14 -6.16 -40.03
C THR A 561 0.24 -6.14 -41.52
N ALA A 562 1.46 -6.57 -41.87
CA ALA A 562 1.82 -6.91 -43.24
C ALA A 562 1.26 -8.28 -43.66
N GLU A 563 0.98 -9.16 -42.70
CA GLU A 563 0.57 -10.55 -42.92
C GLU A 563 -0.91 -10.81 -42.60
N LEU A 564 -1.51 -9.96 -41.77
CA LEU A 564 -2.89 -10.13 -41.28
C LEU A 564 -3.80 -8.98 -41.70
N ALA A 565 -5.04 -9.32 -42.07
CA ALA A 565 -6.10 -8.34 -42.24
C ALA A 565 -6.52 -7.74 -40.87
N PRO A 566 -7.09 -6.51 -40.85
CA PRO A 566 -7.51 -5.88 -39.60
C PRO A 566 -8.49 -6.70 -38.77
N ASP A 567 -9.41 -7.43 -39.42
CA ASP A 567 -10.37 -8.30 -38.75
C ASP A 567 -9.71 -9.51 -38.09
N GLU A 568 -8.70 -10.10 -38.74
CA GLU A 568 -7.91 -11.22 -38.20
C GLU A 568 -7.10 -10.76 -36.99
N ALA A 569 -6.40 -9.62 -37.11
CA ALA A 569 -5.66 -9.01 -36.01
C ALA A 569 -6.57 -8.67 -34.81
N ALA A 570 -7.75 -8.10 -35.05
CA ALA A 570 -8.71 -7.84 -33.98
C ALA A 570 -9.24 -9.16 -33.36
N GLN A 571 -9.40 -10.22 -34.15
CA GLN A 571 -9.81 -11.52 -33.66
C GLN A 571 -8.77 -12.17 -32.76
N GLU A 572 -7.48 -12.04 -33.05
CA GLU A 572 -6.42 -12.51 -32.13
C GLU A 572 -6.50 -11.82 -30.76
N ILE A 573 -6.78 -10.50 -30.75
CA ILE A 573 -6.97 -9.74 -29.52
C ILE A 573 -8.20 -10.24 -28.75
N ILE A 574 -9.30 -10.52 -29.45
CA ILE A 574 -10.52 -11.10 -28.85
C ILE A 574 -10.21 -12.46 -28.21
N LEU A 575 -9.52 -13.37 -28.93
CA LEU A 575 -9.17 -14.69 -28.40
C LEU A 575 -8.27 -14.59 -27.16
N HIS A 576 -7.32 -13.66 -27.14
CA HIS A 576 -6.48 -13.41 -25.98
C HIS A 576 -7.29 -12.88 -24.78
N LEU A 577 -8.21 -11.94 -25.02
CA LEU A 577 -9.11 -11.42 -23.97
C LEU A 577 -10.02 -12.53 -23.41
N GLU A 578 -10.43 -13.49 -24.25
CA GLU A 578 -11.21 -14.65 -23.84
C GLU A 578 -10.37 -15.63 -23.02
N SER A 579 -9.14 -15.94 -23.44
CA SER A 579 -8.24 -16.82 -22.68
C SER A 579 -7.88 -16.25 -21.32
N GLU A 580 -7.74 -14.92 -21.23
CA GLU A 580 -7.55 -14.23 -19.95
C GLU A 580 -8.86 -14.15 -19.13
N GLY A 581 -10.01 -14.49 -19.69
CA GLY A 581 -11.31 -14.47 -19.00
C GLY A 581 -11.90 -13.08 -18.81
N PHE A 582 -11.43 -12.08 -19.56
CA PHE A 582 -12.05 -10.75 -19.58
C PHE A 582 -13.33 -10.72 -20.39
N ILE A 583 -13.45 -11.57 -21.42
CA ILE A 583 -14.68 -11.78 -22.20
C ILE A 583 -15.03 -13.28 -22.18
N GLY A 584 -16.28 -13.61 -22.52
CA GLY A 584 -16.79 -15.00 -22.46
C GLY A 584 -17.62 -15.29 -21.21
N ASN A 585 -18.45 -16.34 -21.29
CA ASN A 585 -19.47 -16.65 -20.29
C ASN A 585 -18.90 -17.57 -19.18
N PRO A 586 -18.94 -17.20 -17.89
CA PRO A 586 -18.36 -18.00 -16.80
C PRO A 586 -19.05 -19.35 -16.59
N THR A 587 -20.25 -19.51 -17.15
CA THR A 587 -21.10 -20.69 -16.96
C THR A 587 -20.74 -21.85 -17.88
N ASN A 588 -20.01 -21.63 -18.98
CA ASN A 588 -19.67 -22.69 -19.94
C ASN A 588 -18.37 -23.45 -19.62
N SER A 589 -17.54 -22.98 -18.68
CA SER A 589 -16.31 -23.68 -18.28
C SER A 589 -16.52 -24.76 -17.21
N ARG A 590 -17.77 -25.20 -16.99
CA ARG A 590 -18.12 -26.33 -16.10
C ARG A 590 -18.23 -27.70 -16.80
N VAL A 591 -17.73 -27.83 -18.02
CA VAL A 591 -17.68 -29.13 -18.71
C VAL A 591 -16.31 -29.34 -19.35
N SER A 592 -15.36 -29.81 -18.55
CA SER A 592 -14.33 -30.78 -18.94
C SER A 592 -13.57 -31.22 -17.69
#